data_AF-A0A963DCP6-F1
#
_entry.id   AF-A0A963DCP6-F1
#
_cell.length_a   1.000
_cell.length_b   1.000
_cell.length_c   1.000
_cell.angle_alpha   90.00
_cell.angle_beta   90.00
_cell.angle_gamma   90.00
#
_symmetry.space_group_name_H-M   'P 1'
#
loop_
_entity.id
_entity.type
_entity.pdbx_description
1 polymer ?
#
loop_
_entity_poly.entity_id
_entity_poly.type
_entity_poly.pdbx_seq_one_letter_code
_entity_poly.pdbx_strand_id
1 'polypeptide(L)'
;MKSSDPKDVREIRRKLGMNQSQFWSKIGVTQSGGSRYESGRNIPRPVQALLRLVHVEQIDINKARREDFEVAEYLKSTNPELFKSLKKEARAAKKK
;
A
#
# COMPACT_ATOMS: atom_id res chain seq x y z
N MET A 1 16.74 -0.35 -1.81
CA MET A 1 15.32 -0.20 -2.22
C MET A 1 15.31 0.68 -3.46
N LYS A 2 14.90 0.15 -4.63
CA LYS A 2 14.79 0.96 -5.84
C LYS A 2 13.73 2.03 -5.57
N SER A 3 14.12 3.30 -5.65
CA SER A 3 13.24 4.45 -5.66
C SER A 3 12.15 4.21 -6.70
N SER A 4 10.88 4.26 -6.29
CA SER A 4 9.75 4.16 -7.21
C SER A 4 9.87 5.27 -8.24
N ASP A 5 10.26 4.93 -9.47
CA ASP A 5 10.45 5.88 -10.56
C ASP A 5 9.09 6.57 -10.83
N PRO A 6 9.02 7.89 -11.08
CA PRO A 6 7.77 8.54 -11.46
C PRO A 6 6.97 7.82 -12.56
N LYS A 7 7.66 7.10 -13.47
CA LYS A 7 7.01 6.23 -14.47
C LYS A 7 6.18 5.11 -13.83
N ASP A 8 6.68 4.49 -12.76
CA ASP A 8 6.00 3.42 -12.05
C ASP A 8 4.67 3.91 -11.42
N VAL A 9 4.65 5.12 -10.87
CA VAL A 9 3.46 5.64 -10.17
C VAL A 9 2.31 5.91 -11.13
N ARG A 10 2.59 6.49 -12.29
CA ARG A 10 1.58 6.74 -13.32
C ARG A 10 1.02 5.43 -13.87
N GLU A 11 1.85 4.40 -14.02
CA GLU A 11 1.42 3.08 -14.45
C GLU A 11 0.56 2.38 -13.41
N ILE A 12 0.95 2.40 -12.12
CA ILE A 12 0.15 1.84 -11.03
C ILE A 12 -1.25 2.49 -11.03
N ARG A 13 -1.32 3.82 -11.11
CA ARG A 13 -2.60 4.54 -11.17
C ARG A 13 -3.46 4.11 -12.36
N ARG A 14 -2.86 3.98 -13.54
CA ARG A 14 -3.56 3.56 -14.76
C ARG A 14 -4.07 2.11 -14.65
N LYS A 15 -3.27 1.19 -14.12
CA LYS A 15 -3.67 -0.21 -13.87
C LYS A 15 -4.84 -0.31 -12.89
N LEU A 16 -4.91 0.59 -11.93
CA LEU A 16 -6.02 0.70 -10.98
C LEU A 16 -7.25 1.43 -11.54
N GLY A 17 -7.20 1.97 -12.77
CA GLY A 17 -8.31 2.68 -13.38
C GLY A 17 -8.68 4.00 -12.70
N MET A 18 -7.77 4.60 -11.92
CA MET A 18 -8.05 5.80 -11.13
C MET A 18 -7.61 7.08 -11.84
N ASN A 19 -8.37 8.16 -11.65
CA ASN A 19 -7.90 9.50 -11.99
C ASN A 19 -6.90 10.02 -10.94
N GLN A 20 -6.22 11.14 -11.22
CA GLN A 20 -5.22 11.70 -10.30
C GLN A 20 -5.82 12.06 -8.95
N SER A 21 -7.00 12.69 -8.90
CA SER A 21 -7.61 13.10 -7.63
C SER A 21 -7.92 11.90 -6.74
N GLN A 22 -8.56 10.86 -7.29
CA GLN A 22 -8.87 9.61 -6.58
C GLN A 22 -7.62 8.88 -6.07
N PHE A 23 -6.57 8.84 -6.90
CA PHE A 23 -5.35 8.12 -6.57
C PHE A 23 -4.56 8.82 -5.46
N TRP A 24 -4.39 10.13 -5.57
CA TRP A 24 -3.57 10.91 -4.65
C TRP A 24 -4.29 11.21 -3.32
N SER A 25 -5.61 11.42 -3.35
CA SER A 25 -6.39 11.70 -2.14
C SER A 25 -6.37 10.54 -1.14
N LYS A 26 -6.31 9.29 -1.62
CA LYS A 26 -6.20 8.08 -0.77
C LYS A 26 -4.95 8.04 0.12
N ILE A 27 -3.93 8.85 -0.18
CA ILE A 27 -2.71 8.99 0.62
C ILE A 27 -2.50 10.41 1.13
N GLY A 28 -3.56 11.22 1.19
CA GLY A 28 -3.52 12.58 1.73
C GLY A 28 -2.78 13.59 0.84
N VAL A 29 -2.61 13.30 -0.44
CA VAL A 29 -1.94 14.19 -1.39
C VAL A 29 -2.99 14.88 -2.28
N THR A 30 -2.85 16.19 -2.46
CA THR A 30 -3.73 16.96 -3.35
C THR A 30 -3.50 16.58 -4.82
N GLN A 31 -4.50 16.75 -5.68
CA GLN A 31 -4.36 16.45 -7.12
C GLN A 31 -3.21 17.24 -7.76
N SER A 32 -3.05 18.53 -7.41
CA SER A 32 -1.96 19.37 -7.94
C SER A 32 -0.57 18.97 -7.42
N GLY A 33 -0.49 18.42 -6.20
CA GLY A 33 0.71 17.79 -5.67
C GLY A 33 1.05 16.51 -6.45
N GLY A 34 0.06 15.64 -6.60
CA GLY A 34 0.17 14.39 -7.34
C GLY A 34 0.56 14.55 -8.81
N SER A 35 -0.02 15.54 -9.50
CA SER A 35 0.34 15.85 -10.88
C SER A 35 1.81 16.21 -11.03
N ARG A 36 2.39 16.93 -10.07
CA ARG A 36 3.83 17.28 -10.08
C ARG A 36 4.70 16.04 -9.90
N TYR A 37 4.29 15.13 -9.03
CA TYR A 37 4.98 13.85 -8.85
C TYR A 37 4.94 13.01 -10.13
N GLU A 38 3.78 12.90 -10.78
CA GLU A 38 3.67 12.18 -12.05
C GLU A 38 4.41 12.85 -13.21
N SER A 39 4.74 14.14 -13.12
CA SER A 39 5.49 14.88 -14.14
C SER A 39 7.00 14.92 -13.87
N GLY A 40 7.51 14.11 -12.94
CA GLY A 40 8.95 13.96 -12.71
C GLY A 40 9.50 14.69 -11.48
N ARG A 41 8.65 15.37 -10.68
CA ARG A 41 9.09 15.88 -9.39
C ARG A 41 9.39 14.72 -8.45
N ASN A 42 10.50 14.82 -7.71
CA ASN A 42 10.83 13.84 -6.68
C ASN A 42 9.69 13.69 -5.66
N ILE A 43 9.35 12.44 -5.35
CA ILE A 43 8.31 12.08 -4.39
C ILE A 43 8.97 11.93 -3.01
N PRO A 44 8.50 12.62 -1.96
CA PRO A 44 9.05 12.44 -0.62
C PRO A 44 8.96 10.98 -0.15
N ARG A 45 9.96 10.50 0.60
CA ARG A 45 9.99 9.11 1.11
C ARG A 45 8.72 8.70 1.86
N PRO A 46 8.11 9.53 2.73
CA PRO A 46 6.85 9.17 3.39
C PRO A 46 5.71 8.92 2.39
N VAL A 47 5.63 9.74 1.34
CA VAL A 47 4.62 9.58 0.28
C VAL A 47 4.87 8.30 -0.52
N GLN A 48 6.13 7.95 -0.81
CA GLN A 48 6.46 6.67 -1.45
C GLN A 48 6.05 5.45 -0.61
N ALA A 49 6.25 5.50 0.71
CA ALA A 49 5.83 4.44 1.62
C ALA A 49 4.30 4.26 1.60
N LEU A 50 3.55 5.37 1.68
CA LEU A 50 2.09 5.34 1.59
C LEU A 50 1.58 4.86 0.23
N LEU A 51 2.20 5.28 -0.88
CA LEU A 51 1.89 4.79 -2.22
C LEU A 51 1.97 3.26 -2.27
N ARG A 52 3.04 2.67 -1.73
CA ARG A 52 3.19 1.21 -1.67
C ARG A 52 2.10 0.57 -0.80
N LEU A 53 1.92 1.04 0.43
CA LEU A 53 0.94 0.43 1.35
C LEU A 53 -0.49 0.47 0.79
N VAL A 54 -0.90 1.62 0.27
CA VAL A 54 -2.28 1.83 -0.17
C VAL A 54 -2.57 1.26 -1.55
N HIS A 55 -1.68 1.46 -2.53
CA HIS A 55 -1.98 1.10 -3.93
C HIS A 55 -1.34 -0.20 -4.41
N VAL A 56 -0.29 -0.68 -3.73
CA VAL A 56 0.36 -1.96 -4.07
C VAL A 56 -0.09 -3.06 -3.13
N GLU A 57 -0.02 -2.83 -1.82
CA GLU A 57 -0.44 -3.81 -0.81
C GLU A 57 -1.96 -3.77 -0.55
N GLN A 58 -2.67 -2.80 -1.14
CA GLN A 58 -4.13 -2.61 -1.02
C GLN A 58 -4.60 -2.51 0.43
N ILE A 59 -3.81 -1.85 1.28
CA ILE A 59 -4.11 -1.64 2.69
C ILE A 59 -4.92 -0.35 2.83
N ASP A 60 -6.10 -0.46 3.43
CA ASP A 60 -6.85 0.70 3.91
C ASP A 60 -6.25 1.18 5.23
N ILE A 61 -5.50 2.28 5.16
CA ILE A 61 -4.80 2.86 6.32
C ILE A 61 -5.77 3.28 7.44
N ASN A 62 -7.04 3.56 7.14
CA ASN A 62 -8.03 3.92 8.16
C ASN A 62 -8.50 2.70 8.98
N LYS A 63 -8.26 1.49 8.46
CA LYS A 63 -8.60 0.23 9.11
C LYS A 63 -7.40 -0.44 9.76
N ALA A 64 -6.19 0.05 9.52
CA ALA A 64 -4.97 -0.52 10.08
C ALA A 64 -4.91 -0.25 11.59
N ARG A 65 -4.99 -1.30 12.40
CA ARG A 65 -4.85 -1.21 13.87
C ARG A 65 -3.48 -1.69 14.30
N ARG A 66 -2.89 -1.06 15.32
CA ARG A 66 -1.61 -1.49 15.91
C ARG A 66 -1.69 -2.93 16.46
N GLU A 67 -2.77 -3.25 17.14
CA GLU A 67 -3.09 -4.58 17.70
C GLU A 67 -3.02 -5.71 16.66
N ASP A 68 -3.49 -5.48 15.42
CA ASP A 68 -3.40 -6.47 14.34
C ASP A 68 -1.94 -6.82 13.99
N PHE A 69 -1.05 -5.83 14.01
CA PHE A 69 0.37 -6.06 13.76
C PHE A 69 1.06 -6.77 14.92
N GLU A 70 0.72 -6.40 16.16
CA GLU A 70 1.29 -7.04 17.36
C GLU A 70 0.92 -8.51 17.44
N VAL A 71 -0.33 -8.88 17.14
CA VAL A 71 -0.76 -10.29 17.04
C VAL A 71 0.03 -11.01 15.94
N ALA A 72 0.20 -10.38 14.77
CA ALA A 72 0.96 -10.98 13.68
C ALA A 72 2.45 -11.18 14.04
N GLU A 73 3.06 -10.25 14.77
CA GLU A 73 4.45 -10.36 15.24
C GLU A 73 4.59 -11.43 16.33
N TYR A 74 3.67 -11.47 17.29
CA TYR A 74 3.62 -12.49 18.32
C TYR A 74 3.50 -13.89 17.71
N LEU A 75 2.60 -14.09 16.73
CA LEU A 75 2.46 -15.38 16.06
C LEU A 75 3.72 -15.76 15.28
N LYS A 76 4.38 -14.81 14.62
CA LYS A 76 5.64 -15.09 13.91
C LYS A 76 6.77 -15.51 14.85
N SER A 77 6.79 -15.01 16.09
CA SER A 77 7.85 -15.35 17.06
C SER A 77 7.54 -16.63 17.84
N THR A 78 6.28 -16.85 18.21
CA THR A 78 5.87 -17.95 19.11
C THR A 78 5.36 -19.18 18.38
N ASN A 79 4.69 -19.00 17.24
CA ASN A 79 4.14 -20.11 16.45
C ASN A 79 4.14 -19.77 14.94
N PRO A 80 5.30 -19.83 14.27
CA PRO A 80 5.43 -19.48 12.85
C PRO A 80 4.57 -20.33 11.93
N GLU A 81 4.34 -21.60 12.26
CA GLU A 81 3.51 -22.51 11.45
C GLU A 81 2.03 -22.14 11.50
N LEU A 82 1.52 -21.76 12.68
CA LEU A 82 0.16 -21.22 12.82
C LEU A 82 0.00 -19.91 12.04
N PHE A 83 1.00 -19.02 12.09
CA PHE A 83 0.96 -17.80 11.27
C PHE A 83 0.86 -18.13 9.76
N LYS A 84 1.64 -19.11 9.29
CA LYS A 84 1.62 -19.54 7.88
C LYS A 84 0.28 -20.16 7.50
N SER A 85 -0.32 -21.01 8.34
CA SER A 85 -1.62 -21.64 8.06
C SER A 85 -2.73 -20.59 7.99
N LEU A 86 -2.86 -19.73 9.00
CA LEU A 86 -3.85 -18.65 9.02
C LEU A 86 -3.69 -17.70 7.83
N LYS A 87 -2.45 -17.38 7.46
CA LYS A 87 -2.18 -16.56 6.26
C LYS A 87 -2.65 -17.25 4.98
N LYS A 88 -2.51 -18.58 4.86
CA LYS A 88 -2.99 -19.34 3.71
C LYS A 88 -4.52 -19.37 3.66
N GLU A 89 -5.17 -19.63 4.79
CA GLU A 89 -6.63 -19.66 4.93
C GLU A 89 -7.26 -18.30 4.62
N ALA A 90 -6.74 -17.21 5.18
CA ALA A 90 -7.21 -15.86 4.91
C ALA A 90 -7.11 -15.48 3.42
N ARG A 91 -6.04 -15.91 2.73
CA ARG A 91 -5.89 -15.72 1.28
C ARG A 91 -6.90 -16.54 0.48
N ALA A 92 -7.23 -17.76 0.91
CA ALA A 92 -8.24 -18.57 0.26
C ALA A 92 -9.64 -17.99 0.45
N ALA A 93 -9.94 -17.45 1.64
CA ALA A 93 -11.22 -16.80 1.93
C ALA A 93 -11.46 -15.56 1.06
N LYS A 94 -10.44 -14.75 0.79
CA LYS A 94 -10.55 -13.57 -0.11
C LYS A 94 -10.80 -13.91 -1.59
N LYS A 95 -10.56 -15.16 -2.01
CA LYS A 95 -10.76 -15.63 -3.39
C LYS A 95 -12.14 -16.25 -3.62
N LYS A 96 -12.89 -16.53 -2.56
CA LYS A 96 -14.29 -16.92 -2.62
C LYS A 96 -15.17 -15.68 -2.64
#